data_AF-A0A1A3NBG4-F1
#
_entry.id   AF-A0A1A3NBG4-F1
#
_cell.length_a   1.000
_cell.length_b   1.000
_cell.length_c   1.000
_cell.angle_alpha   90.00
_cell.angle_beta   90.00
_cell.angle_gamma   90.00
#
_symmetry.space_group_name_H-M   'P 1'
#
loop_
_entity.id
_entity.type
_entity.pdbx_description
1 polymer ?
#
loop_
_entity_poly.entity_id
_entity_poly.type
_entity_poly.pdbx_seq_one_letter_code
_entity_poly.pdbx_strand_id
1 'polypeptide(L)'
;MSSEAGRAPRPVLLIFADSLSYYGPTGGLPADDPRIWPNIVADQLDWDVELIGRIGWTCRDVWWAATQDPRSWAALPRAGAVIFATSGMDSLPSVLPTALRELIRYVRPPWLRRWVRDGYGWIQPRFSPVARAALPPRLSAEYLEMTRGAIDFNRPGIPIVASLPSVHIAETYGKAHQGRAGTVAAITEWAAGHHVPLVDLKAAVGDEVMSGRGNPDGIHWNFEAHQAVAELMLKALAEAFQAGAAPNEKTRDSR
;
A
#
# COMPACT_ATOMS: atom_id res chain seq x y z
N MET A 1 37.09 -1.50 24.40
CA MET A 1 36.19 -1.76 23.27
C MET A 1 35.33 -2.96 23.64
N SER A 2 34.16 -2.73 24.22
CA SER A 2 33.33 -3.79 24.80
C SER A 2 31.89 -3.31 24.92
N SER A 3 31.04 -3.59 23.92
CA SER A 3 29.57 -3.57 24.04
C SER A 3 28.83 -3.98 22.74
N GLU A 4 29.31 -4.97 21.97
CA GLU A 4 28.54 -5.51 20.82
C GLU A 4 28.18 -6.99 21.00
N ALA A 5 28.06 -7.43 22.26
CA ALA A 5 27.55 -8.75 22.58
C ALA A 5 26.02 -8.70 22.72
N GLY A 6 25.31 -9.16 21.69
CA GLY A 6 24.03 -9.86 21.86
C GLY A 6 22.76 -9.01 21.96
N ARG A 7 22.56 -7.99 21.12
CA ARG A 7 21.18 -7.47 20.92
C ARG A 7 20.40 -8.53 20.14
N ALA A 8 19.29 -9.00 20.69
CA ALA A 8 18.36 -9.85 19.95
C ALA A 8 17.98 -9.12 18.63
N PRO A 9 17.85 -9.84 17.50
CA PRO A 9 17.51 -9.21 16.23
C PRO A 9 16.22 -8.40 16.36
N ARG A 10 16.24 -7.15 15.87
CA ARG A 10 15.07 -6.26 15.87
C ARG A 10 13.94 -6.91 15.06
N PRO A 11 12.68 -6.83 15.51
CA PRO A 11 11.55 -7.25 14.68
C PRO A 11 11.49 -6.43 13.40
N VAL A 12 10.95 -7.03 12.34
CA VAL A 12 10.76 -6.37 11.06
C VAL A 12 9.31 -5.90 10.91
N LEU A 13 9.12 -4.66 10.47
CA LEU A 13 7.87 -4.18 9.92
C LEU A 13 7.83 -4.52 8.42
N LEU A 14 7.09 -5.57 8.07
CA LEU A 14 6.94 -6.01 6.67
C LEU A 14 5.82 -5.22 6.00
N ILE A 15 6.14 -4.49 4.93
CA ILE A 15 5.18 -3.60 4.27
C ILE A 15 5.08 -3.99 2.79
N PHE A 16 3.88 -4.39 2.38
CA PHE A 16 3.53 -4.49 0.97
C PHE A 16 2.96 -3.16 0.51
N ALA A 17 3.65 -2.47 -0.41
CA ALA A 17 3.36 -1.08 -0.72
C ALA A 17 3.29 -0.77 -2.23
N ASP A 18 2.65 0.35 -2.56
CA ASP A 18 2.84 1.04 -3.84
C ASP A 18 3.73 2.29 -3.66
N SER A 19 3.78 3.16 -4.68
CA SER A 19 4.65 4.32 -4.67
C SER A 19 4.31 5.37 -3.60
N LEU A 20 3.09 5.38 -3.07
CA LEU A 20 2.69 6.32 -2.01
C LEU A 20 3.52 6.15 -0.72
N SER A 21 4.17 5.00 -0.55
CA SER A 21 4.96 4.73 0.65
C SER A 21 6.39 5.24 0.60
N TYR A 22 6.93 5.53 -0.58
CA TYR A 22 8.35 5.88 -0.73
C TYR A 22 8.61 7.01 -1.75
N TYR A 23 7.57 7.63 -2.32
CA TYR A 23 7.71 8.86 -3.08
C TYR A 23 7.49 10.07 -2.17
N GLY A 24 8.45 11.00 -2.20
CA GLY A 24 8.33 12.28 -1.51
C GLY A 24 7.92 13.42 -2.46
N PRO A 25 8.15 14.68 -2.04
CA PRO A 25 7.64 15.86 -2.75
C PRO A 25 8.25 16.06 -4.15
N THR A 26 9.40 15.46 -4.44
CA THR A 26 10.12 15.65 -5.72
C THR A 26 10.32 14.35 -6.50
N GLY A 27 9.75 13.23 -6.05
CA GLY A 27 9.85 11.93 -6.73
C GLY A 27 10.17 10.78 -5.79
N GLY A 28 10.57 9.65 -6.37
CA GLY A 28 10.92 8.44 -5.63
C GLY A 28 12.14 8.63 -4.74
N LEU A 29 12.03 8.20 -3.49
CA LEU A 29 13.10 8.17 -2.51
C LEU A 29 13.60 6.73 -2.30
N PRO A 30 14.82 6.56 -1.78
CA PRO A 30 15.28 5.27 -1.25
C PRO A 30 14.30 4.71 -0.22
N ALA A 31 14.15 3.38 -0.18
CA ALA A 31 13.24 2.72 0.76
C ALA A 31 13.64 2.89 2.23
N ASP A 32 14.89 3.30 2.49
CA ASP A 32 15.47 3.59 3.81
C ASP A 32 15.55 5.10 4.12
N ASP A 33 14.91 5.97 3.31
CA ASP A 33 14.85 7.40 3.63
C ASP A 33 14.13 7.62 4.98
N PRO A 34 14.75 8.26 5.98
CA PRO A 34 14.15 8.36 7.32
C PRO A 34 12.88 9.21 7.38
N ARG A 35 12.58 9.98 6.32
CA ARG A 35 11.45 10.91 6.28
C ARG A 35 10.18 10.30 5.69
N ILE A 36 10.24 9.10 5.13
CA ILE A 36 9.05 8.41 4.63
C ILE A 36 8.35 7.67 5.77
N TRP A 37 7.02 7.66 5.73
CA TRP A 37 6.17 7.09 6.78
C TRP A 37 6.60 5.67 7.24
N PRO A 38 7.06 4.74 6.37
CA PRO A 38 7.50 3.42 6.80
C PRO A 38 8.62 3.47 7.84
N ASN A 39 9.62 4.31 7.59
CA ASN A 39 10.80 4.43 8.46
C ASN A 39 10.49 5.25 9.71
N ILE A 40 9.58 6.24 9.63
CA ILE A 40 9.08 6.95 10.81
C ILE A 40 8.37 5.98 11.76
N VAL A 41 7.51 5.10 11.24
CA VAL A 41 6.80 4.10 12.07
C VAL A 41 7.79 3.12 12.69
N ALA A 42 8.73 2.58 11.91
CA ALA A 42 9.69 1.61 12.42
C ALA A 42 10.66 2.20 13.45
N ASP A 43 11.08 3.46 13.28
CA ASP A 43 11.89 4.17 14.26
C ASP A 43 11.17 4.30 15.61
N GLN A 44 9.88 4.68 15.59
CA GLN A 44 9.04 4.76 16.80
C GLN A 44 8.83 3.41 17.50
N LEU A 45 8.91 2.31 16.76
CA LEU A 45 8.79 0.95 17.30
C LEU A 45 10.15 0.33 17.71
N ASP A 46 11.28 0.98 17.37
CA ASP A 46 12.63 0.40 17.45
C ASP A 46 12.77 -0.89 16.58
N TRP A 47 12.13 -0.91 15.41
CA TRP A 47 12.08 -2.04 14.46
C TRP A 47 12.87 -1.75 13.18
N ASP A 48 13.11 -2.79 12.38
CA ASP A 48 13.66 -2.66 11.02
C ASP A 48 12.51 -2.65 9.98
N VAL A 49 12.73 -2.09 8.78
CA VAL A 49 11.74 -2.09 7.69
C VAL A 49 12.12 -3.09 6.61
N GLU A 50 11.15 -3.89 6.18
CA GLU A 50 11.20 -4.53 4.86
C GLU A 50 10.04 -4.00 4.01
N LEU A 51 10.36 -3.11 3.07
CA LEU A 51 9.40 -2.55 2.13
C LEU A 51 9.48 -3.31 0.80
N ILE A 52 8.39 -3.98 0.45
CA ILE A 52 8.22 -4.71 -0.81
C ILE A 52 7.14 -4.00 -1.61
N GLY A 53 7.56 -3.27 -2.65
CA GLY A 53 6.65 -2.43 -3.39
C GLY A 53 7.22 -1.93 -4.71
N ARG A 54 6.33 -1.60 -5.65
CA ARG A 54 6.68 -0.88 -6.87
C ARG A 54 5.60 0.12 -7.24
N ILE A 55 5.99 1.10 -8.05
CA ILE A 55 5.06 2.06 -8.63
C ILE A 55 3.95 1.35 -9.40
N GLY A 56 2.71 1.79 -9.15
CA GLY A 56 1.54 1.27 -9.85
C GLY A 56 0.99 -0.05 -9.33
N TRP A 57 1.53 -0.58 -8.22
CA TRP A 57 1.04 -1.83 -7.62
C TRP A 57 -0.37 -1.70 -7.06
N THR A 58 -1.15 -2.74 -7.32
CA THR A 58 -2.51 -2.94 -6.81
C THR A 58 -2.53 -4.04 -5.75
N CYS A 59 -3.67 -4.29 -5.10
CA CYS A 59 -3.81 -5.45 -4.21
C CYS A 59 -3.49 -6.79 -4.90
N ARG A 60 -3.69 -6.90 -6.22
CA ARG A 60 -3.27 -8.08 -7.00
C ARG A 60 -1.76 -8.28 -6.97
N ASP A 61 -0.99 -7.20 -7.08
CA ASP A 61 0.47 -7.29 -7.11
C ASP A 61 1.02 -7.69 -5.74
N VAL A 62 0.36 -7.28 -4.66
CA VAL A 62 0.65 -7.73 -3.30
C VAL A 62 0.52 -9.25 -3.18
N TRP A 63 -0.56 -9.83 -3.70
CA TRP A 63 -0.73 -11.29 -3.70
C TRP A 63 0.44 -12.00 -4.40
N TRP A 64 0.87 -11.50 -5.55
CA TRP A 64 2.02 -12.07 -6.26
C TRP A 64 3.33 -11.86 -5.52
N ALA A 65 3.55 -10.69 -4.92
CA ALA A 65 4.73 -10.45 -4.09
C ALA A 65 4.79 -11.39 -2.88
N ALA A 66 3.67 -11.59 -2.18
CA ALA A 66 3.61 -12.49 -1.03
C ALA A 66 3.86 -13.95 -1.42
N THR A 67 3.45 -14.37 -2.62
CA THR A 67 3.50 -15.77 -3.07
C THR A 67 4.63 -16.12 -4.01
N GLN A 68 5.38 -15.14 -4.53
CA GLN A 68 6.43 -15.36 -5.52
C GLN A 68 7.74 -14.60 -5.24
N ASP A 69 7.74 -13.60 -4.35
CA ASP A 69 8.96 -12.86 -4.03
C ASP A 69 9.70 -13.52 -2.84
N PRO A 70 10.92 -14.06 -3.05
CA PRO A 70 11.68 -14.68 -1.97
C PRO A 70 12.06 -13.70 -0.86
N ARG A 71 12.08 -12.37 -1.11
CA ARG A 71 12.26 -11.38 -0.05
C ARG A 71 11.09 -11.39 0.93
N SER A 72 9.86 -11.53 0.44
CA SER A 72 8.67 -11.66 1.30
C SER A 72 8.81 -12.86 2.25
N TRP A 73 9.27 -13.99 1.73
CA TRP A 73 9.45 -15.22 2.52
C TRP A 73 10.61 -15.13 3.50
N ALA A 74 11.68 -14.41 3.15
CA ALA A 74 12.80 -14.16 4.05
C ALA A 74 12.44 -13.16 5.17
N ALA A 75 11.54 -12.21 4.90
CA ALA A 75 11.12 -11.20 5.86
C ALA A 75 10.05 -11.72 6.82
N LEU A 76 9.09 -12.51 6.35
CA LEU A 76 7.95 -12.96 7.15
C LEU A 76 8.33 -13.67 8.48
N PRO A 77 9.34 -14.56 8.54
CA PRO A 77 9.78 -15.16 9.81
C PRO A 77 10.37 -14.17 10.82
N ARG A 78 10.80 -13.00 10.37
CA ARG A 78 11.33 -11.91 11.21
C ARG A 78 10.29 -10.83 11.49
N ALA A 79 9.14 -10.89 10.82
CA ALA A 79 8.11 -9.87 10.92
C ALA A 79 7.44 -9.89 12.30
N GLY A 80 7.30 -8.70 12.88
CA GLY A 80 6.47 -8.44 14.07
C GLY A 80 5.05 -7.97 13.71
N ALA A 81 4.88 -7.39 12.52
CA ALA A 81 3.59 -7.00 11.95
C ALA A 81 3.69 -6.93 10.42
N VAL A 82 2.54 -6.97 9.74
CA VAL A 82 2.45 -6.74 8.29
C VAL A 82 1.51 -5.57 7.99
N ILE A 83 1.91 -4.71 7.05
CA ILE A 83 1.05 -3.64 6.53
C ILE A 83 0.77 -3.87 5.05
N PHE A 84 -0.52 -3.84 4.68
CA PHE A 84 -0.96 -3.70 3.29
C PHE A 84 -1.18 -2.20 2.97
N ALA A 85 -0.14 -1.57 2.42
CA ALA A 85 -0.12 -0.16 2.01
C ALA A 85 -0.35 -0.01 0.50
N THR A 86 -1.42 -0.63 0.00
CA THR A 86 -1.88 -0.55 -1.40
C THR A 86 -3.35 -0.12 -1.44
N SER A 87 -4.09 -0.43 -2.51
CA SER A 87 -5.46 0.01 -2.83
C SER A 87 -5.60 1.39 -3.48
N GLY A 88 -4.59 2.26 -3.38
CA GLY A 88 -4.58 3.56 -4.06
C GLY A 88 -4.77 3.38 -5.57
N MET A 89 -3.87 2.62 -6.18
CA MET A 89 -3.89 2.30 -7.61
C MET A 89 -5.15 1.55 -8.04
N ASP A 90 -5.69 0.66 -7.19
CA ASP A 90 -6.91 -0.10 -7.46
C ASP A 90 -8.08 0.83 -7.79
N SER A 91 -8.21 1.91 -7.01
CA SER A 91 -9.32 2.88 -7.12
C SER A 91 -9.18 3.88 -8.27
N LEU A 92 -7.98 4.01 -8.86
CA LEU A 92 -7.74 4.96 -9.94
C LEU A 92 -8.48 4.56 -11.22
N PRO A 93 -8.93 5.54 -12.02
CA PRO A 93 -9.58 5.24 -13.29
C PRO A 93 -8.59 4.63 -14.27
N SER A 94 -9.03 3.57 -14.94
CA SER A 94 -8.24 2.78 -15.87
C SER A 94 -8.91 2.74 -17.24
N VAL A 95 -8.45 3.62 -18.13
CA VAL A 95 -8.95 3.70 -19.51
C VAL A 95 -8.52 2.49 -20.35
N LEU A 96 -7.37 1.90 -20.01
CA LEU A 96 -6.87 0.67 -20.61
C LEU A 96 -6.50 -0.30 -19.50
N PRO A 97 -6.83 -1.60 -19.62
CA PRO A 97 -6.33 -2.62 -18.70
C PRO A 97 -4.82 -2.46 -18.45
N THR A 98 -4.41 -2.55 -17.18
CA THR A 98 -3.02 -2.35 -16.77
C THR A 98 -2.03 -3.14 -17.63
N ALA A 99 -2.32 -4.41 -17.93
CA ALA A 99 -1.48 -5.24 -18.78
C ALA A 99 -1.22 -4.62 -20.18
N LEU A 100 -2.23 -4.03 -20.82
CA LEU A 100 -2.08 -3.37 -22.12
C LEU A 100 -1.29 -2.07 -22.02
N ARG A 101 -1.52 -1.29 -20.95
CA ARG A 101 -0.71 -0.09 -20.68
C ARG A 101 0.77 -0.45 -20.48
N GLU A 102 1.05 -1.51 -19.75
CA GLU A 102 2.42 -1.96 -19.51
C GLU A 102 3.11 -2.46 -20.79
N LEU A 103 2.37 -2.94 -21.80
CA LEU A 103 2.94 -3.32 -23.10
C LEU A 103 3.60 -2.17 -23.85
N ILE A 104 3.20 -0.91 -23.56
CA ILE A 104 3.76 0.29 -24.22
C ILE A 104 5.30 0.31 -24.10
N ARG A 105 5.87 -0.13 -22.97
CA ARG A 105 7.34 -0.12 -22.76
C ARG A 105 8.10 -1.02 -23.75
N TYR A 106 7.44 -2.07 -24.23
CA TYR A 106 8.00 -3.05 -25.17
C TYR A 106 7.78 -2.69 -26.63
N VAL A 107 6.98 -1.66 -26.93
CA VAL A 107 6.75 -1.20 -28.31
C VAL A 107 8.09 -0.82 -28.97
N ARG A 108 8.25 -1.28 -30.21
CA ARG A 108 9.39 -1.00 -31.08
C ARG A 108 8.88 -0.62 -32.46
N PRO A 109 9.59 0.27 -33.19
CA PRO A 109 10.80 1.02 -32.80
C PRO A 109 10.54 2.18 -31.80
N PRO A 110 11.58 2.85 -31.25
CA PRO A 110 11.42 3.88 -30.22
C PRO A 110 10.49 5.05 -30.56
N TRP A 111 10.42 5.45 -31.84
CA TRP A 111 9.51 6.51 -32.28
C TRP A 111 8.04 6.08 -32.15
N LEU A 112 7.73 4.82 -32.47
CA LEU A 112 6.37 4.28 -32.35
C LEU A 112 5.96 4.21 -30.88
N ARG A 113 6.87 3.78 -30.01
CA ARG A 113 6.63 3.77 -28.56
C ARG A 113 6.31 5.16 -28.02
N ARG A 114 7.04 6.20 -28.45
CA ARG A 114 6.75 7.58 -28.07
C ARG A 114 5.34 7.96 -28.51
N TRP A 115 5.00 7.71 -29.77
CA TRP A 115 3.68 8.01 -30.31
C TRP A 115 2.54 7.30 -29.56
N VAL A 116 2.69 6.00 -29.26
CA VAL A 116 1.72 5.23 -28.47
C VAL A 116 1.58 5.79 -27.05
N ARG A 117 2.69 6.09 -26.39
CA ARG A 117 2.70 6.68 -25.05
C ARG A 117 2.03 8.07 -25.04
N ASP A 118 2.33 8.91 -26.02
CA ASP A 118 1.78 10.27 -26.12
C ASP A 118 0.28 10.21 -26.43
N GLY A 119 -0.14 9.31 -27.33
CA GLY A 119 -1.54 9.01 -27.58
C GLY A 119 -2.29 8.52 -26.34
N TYR A 120 -1.69 7.60 -25.57
CA TYR A 120 -2.25 7.17 -24.30
C TYR A 120 -2.36 8.35 -23.31
N GLY A 121 -1.31 9.17 -23.17
CA GLY A 121 -1.33 10.35 -22.32
C GLY A 121 -2.37 11.40 -22.73
N TRP A 122 -2.76 11.44 -24.01
CA TRP A 122 -3.87 12.27 -24.48
C TRP A 122 -5.24 11.65 -24.14
N ILE A 123 -5.39 10.34 -24.32
CA ILE A 123 -6.65 9.60 -24.09
C ILE A 123 -6.96 9.51 -22.59
N GLN A 124 -5.99 9.11 -21.76
CA GLN A 124 -6.17 8.78 -20.35
C GLN A 124 -6.92 9.86 -19.55
N PRO A 125 -6.48 11.14 -19.52
CA PRO A 125 -7.16 12.15 -18.72
C PRO A 125 -8.59 12.44 -19.20
N ARG A 126 -8.84 12.32 -20.51
CA ARG A 126 -10.15 12.62 -21.13
C ARG A 126 -11.22 11.58 -20.83
N PHE A 127 -10.82 10.31 -20.77
CA PHE A 127 -11.75 9.21 -20.51
C PHE A 127 -11.75 8.75 -19.05
N SER A 128 -10.80 9.22 -18.23
CA SER A 128 -10.74 8.88 -16.80
C SER A 128 -12.05 9.14 -16.03
N PRO A 129 -12.79 10.25 -16.26
CA PRO A 129 -14.07 10.50 -15.56
C PRO A 129 -15.16 9.46 -15.82
N VAL A 130 -15.04 8.63 -16.86
CA VAL A 130 -16.00 7.55 -17.17
C VAL A 130 -15.37 6.15 -17.12
N ALA A 131 -14.08 6.07 -16.83
CA ALA A 131 -13.35 4.81 -16.80
C ALA A 131 -13.61 4.05 -15.50
N ARG A 132 -13.62 2.73 -15.58
CA ARG A 132 -13.72 1.87 -14.39
C ARG A 132 -12.44 1.96 -13.56
N ALA A 133 -12.55 1.58 -12.28
CA ALA A 133 -11.40 1.40 -11.40
C ALA A 133 -10.40 0.38 -12.00
N ALA A 134 -9.10 0.57 -11.76
CA ALA A 134 -8.05 -0.29 -12.29
C ALA A 134 -8.15 -1.72 -11.79
N LEU A 135 -8.59 -1.89 -10.53
CA LEU A 135 -9.02 -3.16 -10.00
C LEU A 135 -10.44 -3.03 -9.44
N PRO A 136 -11.39 -3.91 -9.83
CA PRO A 136 -12.73 -3.91 -9.26
C PRO A 136 -12.68 -4.00 -7.72
N PRO A 137 -13.50 -3.22 -6.99
CA PRO A 137 -13.48 -3.19 -5.52
C PRO A 137 -13.50 -4.55 -4.83
N ARG A 138 -14.37 -5.45 -5.29
CA ARG A 138 -14.48 -6.81 -4.76
C ARG A 138 -13.18 -7.61 -4.94
N LEU A 139 -12.50 -7.45 -6.08
CA LEU A 139 -11.22 -8.12 -6.32
C LEU A 139 -10.12 -7.54 -5.45
N SER A 140 -10.13 -6.24 -5.15
CA SER A 140 -9.19 -5.66 -4.18
C SER A 140 -9.30 -6.33 -2.82
N ALA A 141 -10.52 -6.48 -2.30
CA ALA A 141 -10.77 -7.20 -1.04
C ALA A 141 -10.38 -8.69 -1.13
N GLU A 142 -10.71 -9.36 -2.25
CA GLU A 142 -10.37 -10.77 -2.46
C GLU A 142 -8.85 -11.02 -2.44
N TYR A 143 -8.05 -10.19 -3.13
CA TYR A 143 -6.60 -10.33 -3.09
C TYR A 143 -5.99 -9.98 -1.73
N LEU A 144 -6.57 -9.02 -1.00
CA LEU A 144 -6.17 -8.76 0.39
C LEU A 144 -6.44 -10.00 1.26
N GLU A 145 -7.59 -10.65 1.10
CA GLU A 145 -7.91 -11.86 1.86
C GLU A 145 -7.00 -13.04 1.49
N MET A 146 -6.78 -13.28 0.20
CA MET A 146 -5.85 -14.31 -0.25
C MET A 146 -4.46 -14.11 0.37
N THR A 147 -3.97 -12.86 0.36
CA THR A 147 -2.67 -12.51 0.94
C THR A 147 -2.67 -12.69 2.47
N ARG A 148 -3.69 -12.19 3.17
CA ARG A 148 -3.86 -12.35 4.62
C ARG A 148 -3.89 -13.82 5.01
N GLY A 149 -4.69 -14.63 4.33
CA GLY A 149 -4.81 -16.07 4.58
C GLY A 149 -3.50 -16.81 4.35
N ALA A 150 -2.73 -16.48 3.30
CA ALA A 150 -1.41 -17.06 3.07
C ALA A 150 -0.40 -16.66 4.15
N ILE A 151 -0.41 -15.40 4.60
CA ILE A 151 0.45 -14.92 5.70
C ILE A 151 0.09 -15.63 7.00
N ASP A 152 -1.19 -15.68 7.36
CA ASP A 152 -1.68 -16.31 8.58
C ASP A 152 -1.38 -17.82 8.59
N PHE A 153 -1.47 -18.50 7.43
CA PHE A 153 -1.04 -19.90 7.33
C PHE A 153 0.45 -20.11 7.66
N ASN A 154 1.33 -19.20 7.21
CA ASN A 154 2.78 -19.30 7.42
C ASN A 154 3.26 -18.70 8.76
N ARG A 155 2.51 -17.75 9.31
CA ARG A 155 2.81 -17.00 10.53
C ARG A 155 1.51 -16.70 11.29
N PRO A 156 0.88 -17.71 11.92
CA PRO A 156 -0.43 -17.57 12.53
C PRO A 156 -0.51 -16.44 13.55
N GLY A 157 -1.55 -15.61 13.44
CA GLY A 157 -1.83 -14.54 14.40
C GLY A 157 -0.88 -13.34 14.33
N ILE A 158 -0.04 -13.22 13.29
CA ILE A 158 0.73 -11.98 13.09
C ILE A 158 -0.21 -10.79 12.94
N PRO A 159 0.03 -9.65 13.63
CA PRO A 159 -0.75 -8.43 13.46
C PRO A 159 -0.71 -7.92 12.03
N ILE A 160 -1.88 -7.59 11.46
CA ILE A 160 -2.03 -7.07 10.11
C ILE A 160 -2.81 -5.75 10.14
N VAL A 161 -2.32 -4.75 9.41
CA VAL A 161 -3.01 -3.47 9.16
C VAL A 161 -3.17 -3.29 7.65
N ALA A 162 -4.27 -2.68 7.21
CA ALA A 162 -4.48 -2.37 5.79
C ALA A 162 -4.84 -0.89 5.57
N SER A 163 -4.55 -0.39 4.37
CA SER A 163 -4.82 1.00 3.99
C SER A 163 -6.06 1.09 3.11
N LEU A 164 -6.83 2.17 3.30
CA LEU A 164 -7.86 2.60 2.35
C LEU A 164 -7.24 3.55 1.30
N PRO A 165 -7.83 3.65 0.09
CA PRO A 165 -7.25 4.46 -0.98
C PRO A 165 -7.13 5.94 -0.62
N SER A 166 -6.07 6.58 -1.11
CA SER A 166 -5.83 8.02 -1.00
C SER A 166 -6.71 8.85 -1.97
N VAL A 167 -6.45 10.16 -2.01
CA VAL A 167 -6.94 11.12 -3.00
C VAL A 167 -5.76 11.70 -3.81
N HIS A 168 -6.07 12.42 -4.89
CA HIS A 168 -5.08 12.99 -5.81
C HIS A 168 -5.69 14.18 -6.57
N ILE A 169 -4.86 15.10 -7.05
CA ILE A 169 -5.23 16.17 -8.00
C ILE A 169 -4.60 15.95 -9.39
N ALA A 170 -4.07 14.76 -9.64
CA ALA A 170 -3.37 14.41 -10.88
C ALA A 170 -4.25 14.60 -12.13
N GLU A 171 -3.78 15.45 -13.05
CA GLU A 171 -4.41 15.68 -14.35
C GLU A 171 -4.45 14.41 -15.20
N THR A 172 -3.42 13.57 -15.12
CA THR A 172 -3.32 12.30 -15.86
C THR A 172 -4.50 11.36 -15.62
N TYR A 173 -5.13 11.44 -14.43
CA TYR A 173 -6.32 10.67 -14.07
C TYR A 173 -7.60 11.51 -14.13
N GLY A 174 -7.58 12.65 -14.82
CA GLY A 174 -8.72 13.55 -14.96
C GLY A 174 -9.27 14.05 -13.62
N LYS A 175 -8.44 14.06 -12.56
CA LYS A 175 -8.85 14.35 -11.17
C LYS A 175 -10.04 13.51 -10.68
N ALA A 176 -10.25 12.32 -11.26
CA ALA A 176 -11.43 11.52 -11.00
C ALA A 176 -11.22 10.50 -9.85
N HIS A 177 -12.13 10.48 -8.89
CA HIS A 177 -12.12 9.55 -7.73
C HIS A 177 -13.28 8.57 -7.69
N GLN A 178 -13.99 8.37 -8.80
CA GLN A 178 -15.23 7.56 -8.81
C GLN A 178 -15.04 6.11 -8.32
N GLY A 179 -13.86 5.53 -8.51
CA GLY A 179 -13.55 4.19 -8.02
C GLY A 179 -13.37 4.10 -6.50
N ARG A 180 -13.02 5.21 -5.84
CA ARG A 180 -12.64 5.22 -4.42
C ARG A 180 -13.76 4.75 -3.50
N ALA A 181 -14.98 5.25 -3.67
CA ALA A 181 -16.08 4.93 -2.77
C ALA A 181 -16.38 3.42 -2.74
N GLY A 182 -16.40 2.78 -3.92
CA GLY A 182 -16.58 1.33 -4.03
C GLY A 182 -15.44 0.55 -3.39
N THR A 183 -14.18 0.94 -3.67
CA THR A 183 -12.99 0.28 -3.10
C THR A 183 -12.95 0.40 -1.57
N VAL A 184 -13.27 1.59 -1.03
CA VAL A 184 -13.37 1.80 0.42
C VAL A 184 -14.42 0.88 1.03
N ALA A 185 -15.63 0.82 0.45
CA ALA A 185 -16.69 -0.03 0.96
C ALA A 185 -16.28 -1.51 1.00
N ALA A 186 -15.71 -2.04 -0.09
CA ALA A 186 -15.30 -3.44 -0.17
C ALA A 186 -14.18 -3.79 0.82
N ILE A 187 -13.17 -2.92 0.97
CA ILE A 187 -12.07 -3.15 1.93
C ILE A 187 -12.58 -3.02 3.36
N THR A 188 -13.49 -2.08 3.64
CA THR A 188 -14.08 -1.90 4.98
C THR A 188 -14.91 -3.12 5.39
N GLU A 189 -15.72 -3.65 4.48
CA GLU A 189 -16.50 -4.87 4.71
C GLU A 189 -15.58 -6.08 5.01
N TRP A 190 -14.55 -6.28 4.19
CA TRP A 190 -13.54 -7.32 4.42
C TRP A 190 -12.83 -7.14 5.77
N ALA A 191 -12.34 -5.95 6.06
CA ALA A 191 -11.61 -5.65 7.28
C ALA A 191 -12.47 -5.90 8.54
N ALA A 192 -13.76 -5.56 8.50
CA ALA A 192 -14.69 -5.86 9.59
C ALA A 192 -14.88 -7.37 9.80
N GLY A 193 -14.99 -8.16 8.72
CA GLY A 193 -15.10 -9.62 8.80
C GLY A 193 -13.85 -10.32 9.36
N HIS A 194 -12.67 -9.70 9.19
CA HIS A 194 -11.38 -10.27 9.58
C HIS A 194 -10.68 -9.55 10.74
N HIS A 195 -11.33 -8.54 11.34
CA HIS A 195 -10.79 -7.71 12.42
C HIS A 195 -9.42 -7.09 12.08
N VAL A 196 -9.28 -6.59 10.85
CA VAL A 196 -8.06 -5.90 10.39
C VAL A 196 -8.23 -4.40 10.59
N PRO A 197 -7.40 -3.72 11.42
CA PRO A 197 -7.44 -2.28 11.54
C PRO A 197 -7.13 -1.58 10.21
N LEU A 198 -7.81 -0.47 9.97
CA LEU A 198 -7.72 0.28 8.71
C LEU A 198 -7.16 1.69 8.92
N VAL A 199 -6.28 2.10 8.01
CA VAL A 199 -5.81 3.48 7.91
C VAL A 199 -6.42 4.16 6.68
N ASP A 200 -7.18 5.24 6.89
CA ASP A 200 -7.66 6.07 5.78
C ASP A 200 -6.60 7.05 5.32
N LEU A 201 -5.92 6.73 4.21
CA LEU A 201 -4.91 7.62 3.63
C LEU A 201 -5.49 8.98 3.23
N LYS A 202 -6.76 9.06 2.80
CA LYS A 202 -7.40 10.35 2.50
C LYS A 202 -7.47 11.23 3.74
N ALA A 203 -7.74 10.65 4.90
CA ALA A 203 -7.84 11.41 6.14
C ALA A 203 -6.48 12.01 6.55
N ALA A 204 -5.38 11.30 6.28
CA ALA A 204 -4.03 11.80 6.56
C ALA A 204 -3.56 12.88 5.58
N VAL A 205 -3.84 12.71 4.29
CA VAL A 205 -3.13 13.46 3.23
C VAL A 205 -4.02 14.45 2.47
N GLY A 206 -5.33 14.42 2.70
CA GLY A 206 -6.32 15.17 1.94
C GLY A 206 -6.01 16.66 1.86
N ASP A 207 -5.68 17.30 2.98
CA ASP A 207 -5.43 18.75 3.01
C ASP A 207 -4.17 19.12 2.21
N GLU A 208 -3.09 18.34 2.34
CA GLU A 208 -1.83 18.57 1.63
C GLU A 208 -1.99 18.38 0.11
N VAL A 209 -2.65 17.29 -0.29
CA VAL A 209 -2.83 16.93 -1.70
C VAL A 209 -3.82 17.87 -2.38
N MET A 210 -4.97 18.12 -1.78
CA MET A 210 -6.03 18.91 -2.41
C MET A 210 -5.70 20.41 -2.48
N SER A 211 -4.78 20.89 -1.63
CA SER A 211 -4.25 22.26 -1.69
C SER A 211 -3.04 22.42 -2.63
N GLY A 212 -2.59 21.34 -3.28
CA GLY A 212 -1.45 21.36 -4.19
C GLY A 212 -0.09 21.48 -3.52
N ARG A 213 0.01 21.18 -2.21
CA ARG A 213 1.27 21.13 -1.46
C ARG A 213 2.03 19.80 -1.60
N GLY A 214 1.38 18.81 -2.19
CA GLY A 214 2.00 17.52 -2.53
C GLY A 214 3.01 17.59 -3.70
N ASN A 215 3.36 16.42 -4.22
CA ASN A 215 4.23 16.29 -5.38
C ASN A 215 3.58 16.93 -6.62
N PRO A 216 4.37 17.59 -7.51
CA PRO A 216 3.86 18.16 -8.76
C PRO A 216 3.10 17.19 -9.69
N ASP A 217 3.29 15.88 -9.55
CA ASP A 217 2.49 14.90 -10.30
C ASP A 217 1.02 14.80 -9.85
N GLY A 218 0.71 15.40 -8.69
CA GLY A 218 -0.62 15.46 -8.11
C GLY A 218 -1.10 14.15 -7.48
N ILE A 219 -0.23 13.14 -7.33
CA ILE A 219 -0.54 11.83 -6.71
C ILE A 219 0.20 11.70 -5.38
N HIS A 220 1.51 11.92 -5.40
CA HIS A 220 2.35 11.75 -4.22
C HIS A 220 2.31 13.00 -3.35
N TRP A 221 2.73 12.88 -2.09
CA TRP A 221 2.56 13.91 -1.09
C TRP A 221 3.88 14.39 -0.50
N ASN A 222 3.82 15.43 0.33
CA ASN A 222 4.97 16.02 1.01
C ASN A 222 5.33 15.25 2.30
N PHE A 223 6.36 15.71 3.01
CA PHE A 223 6.83 15.05 4.23
C PHE A 223 5.85 15.22 5.39
N GLU A 224 5.09 16.30 5.42
CA GLU A 224 4.00 16.55 6.38
C GLU A 224 2.93 15.47 6.28
N ALA A 225 2.53 15.10 5.05
CA ALA A 225 1.63 13.98 4.82
C ALA A 225 2.24 12.63 5.22
N HIS A 226 3.55 12.40 5.00
CA HIS A 226 4.21 11.19 5.51
C HIS A 226 4.16 11.09 7.03
N GLN A 227 4.35 12.21 7.74
CA GLN A 227 4.22 12.26 9.19
C GLN A 227 2.79 11.93 9.64
N ALA A 228 1.78 12.52 8.99
CA ALA A 228 0.38 12.25 9.30
C ALA A 228 -0.01 10.78 9.04
N VAL A 229 0.49 10.18 7.95
CA VAL A 229 0.28 8.75 7.68
C VAL A 229 0.95 7.88 8.75
N ALA A 230 2.19 8.21 9.15
CA ALA A 230 2.89 7.47 10.19
C ALA A 230 2.13 7.47 11.53
N GLU A 231 1.55 8.61 11.92
CA GLU A 231 0.74 8.72 13.13
C GLU A 231 -0.51 7.85 13.10
N LEU A 232 -1.21 7.77 11.95
CA LEU A 232 -2.36 6.86 11.80
C LEU A 232 -1.95 5.39 11.79
N MET A 233 -0.82 5.06 11.14
CA MET A 233 -0.28 3.70 11.12
C MET A 233 0.07 3.21 12.52
N LEU A 234 0.71 4.04 13.35
CA LEU A 234 1.05 3.71 14.73
C LEU A 234 -0.21 3.42 15.57
N LYS A 235 -1.29 4.20 15.39
CA LYS A 235 -2.57 3.94 16.05
C LYS A 235 -3.18 2.60 15.64
N ALA A 236 -3.24 2.34 14.33
CA ALA A 236 -3.77 1.08 13.80
C ALA A 236 -2.93 -0.14 14.22
N LEU A 237 -1.60 -0.01 14.28
CA LEU A 237 -0.72 -1.06 14.79
C LEU A 237 -0.95 -1.33 16.27
N ALA A 238 -1.15 -0.29 17.08
CA ALA A 238 -1.48 -0.45 18.50
C ALA A 238 -2.79 -1.24 18.69
N GLU A 239 -3.82 -0.96 17.89
CA GLU A 239 -5.07 -1.73 17.86
C GLU A 239 -4.82 -3.19 17.46
N ALA A 240 -4.02 -3.43 16.41
CA ALA A 240 -3.69 -4.77 15.94
C ALA A 240 -2.93 -5.59 17.01
N PHE A 241 -2.00 -4.97 17.73
CA PHE A 241 -1.25 -5.61 18.81
C PHE A 241 -2.16 -6.00 19.99
N GLN A 242 -3.14 -5.16 20.32
CA GLN A 242 -4.11 -5.47 21.37
C GLN A 242 -5.02 -6.63 20.97
N ALA A 243 -5.48 -6.67 19.72
CA ALA A 243 -6.30 -7.76 19.20
C ALA A 243 -5.55 -9.11 19.20
N GLY A 244 -4.26 -9.11 18.85
CA GLY A 244 -3.42 -10.31 18.89
C GLY A 244 -3.06 -10.80 20.30
N ALA A 245 -3.07 -9.91 21.29
CA ALA A 245 -2.79 -10.24 22.69
C ALA A 245 -4.00 -10.78 23.46
N ALA A 246 -5.22 -10.62 22.94
CA ALA A 246 -6.43 -11.16 23.55
C ALA A 246 -6.39 -12.71 23.48
N PRO A 247 -6.52 -13.43 24.62
CA PRO A 247 -6.50 -14.88 24.61
C PRO A 247 -7.66 -15.41 23.76
N ASN A 248 -7.32 -16.26 22.78
CA ASN A 248 -8.28 -16.91 21.91
C ASN A 248 -9.21 -17.80 22.76
N GLU A 249 -10.40 -17.29 23.10
CA GLU A 249 -11.36 -17.95 23.98
C GLU A 249 -11.88 -19.29 23.43
N LYS A 250 -11.55 -19.62 22.18
CA LYS A 250 -11.97 -20.85 21.50
C LYS A 250 -11.20 -22.12 21.87
N THR A 251 -10.22 -22.08 22.78
CA THR A 251 -9.46 -23.29 23.19
C THR A 251 -9.84 -23.84 24.58
N ARG A 252 -10.93 -23.38 25.20
CA ARG A 252 -11.36 -23.87 26.53
C ARG A 252 -12.48 -24.91 26.55
N ASP A 253 -13.16 -25.19 25.44
CA ASP A 253 -14.28 -26.15 25.38
C ASP A 253 -13.95 -27.48 24.67
N SER A 254 -12.75 -28.02 24.92
CA SER A 254 -12.46 -29.42 24.57
C SER A 254 -11.42 -30.03 25.50
N ARG A 255 -11.82 -30.27 26.76
CA ARG A 255 -11.24 -31.29 27.64
C ARG A 255 -12.33 -31.91 28.50
#